data_AF-A0A2P2JCX1-F1
#
_entry.id   AF-A0A2P2JCX1-F1
#
_cell.length_a   1.000
_cell.length_b   1.000
_cell.length_c   1.000
_cell.angle_alpha   90.00
_cell.angle_beta   90.00
_cell.angle_gamma   90.00
#
_symmetry.space_group_name_H-M   'P 1'
#
loop_
_entity.id
_entity.type
_entity.pdbx_description
1 polymer ?
#
loop_
_entity_poly.entity_id
_entity_poly.type
_entity_poly.pdbx_seq_one_letter_code
_entity_poly.pdbx_strand_id
1 'polypeptide(L)'
;MAGSTGGGMGSSNLSPAAPPAPKILLAKPGLVSAGPAAAKYGRGSGAEDETVPHRSRLPPISNLNLLSDSWDFHIDRFLPFLTENTDFTVVGVIGPPGVGKSTIMNELYGFDGSSPGMPPPFAIQSEDNRATARHCTIGIEPRVSAERLILLDTQPVFSPSVLAEMMRPDGSSTVPVISGESMSAELAYELMAIQVGVLLASICHILLVVSEGIWDDKMWHLMLTVDLLKHGISDPSSLTSHFPSSNMGSEKENKDKIFDSEEYMATPVFVHTK
;
A
#
# COMPACT_ATOMS: atom_id res chain seq x y z
N MET A 1 7.59 -40.61 66.57
CA MET A 1 6.50 -41.51 66.14
C MET A 1 5.31 -40.65 65.71
N ALA A 2 4.56 -41.15 64.72
CA ALA A 2 3.72 -40.41 63.80
C ALA A 2 2.32 -40.01 64.32
N GLY A 3 1.70 -39.06 63.58
CA GLY A 3 0.26 -38.82 63.47
C GLY A 3 -0.33 -37.91 64.55
N SER A 4 -1.40 -37.15 64.35
CA SER A 4 -2.31 -36.90 63.22
C SER A 4 -3.38 -35.93 63.77
N THR A 5 -3.88 -35.00 62.95
CA THR A 5 -5.24 -34.36 63.00
C THR A 5 -5.66 -33.63 64.29
N GLY A 6 -6.21 -32.42 64.31
CA GLY A 6 -6.92 -31.62 63.31
C GLY A 6 -8.12 -30.95 64.00
N GLY A 7 -8.41 -29.69 63.68
CA GLY A 7 -9.76 -29.12 63.79
C GLY A 7 -9.99 -27.98 64.80
N GLY A 8 -10.35 -26.81 64.25
CA GLY A 8 -11.39 -25.94 64.79
C GLY A 8 -10.95 -24.61 65.41
N MET A 9 -11.23 -23.48 64.73
CA MET A 9 -12.31 -22.55 65.11
C MET A 9 -12.33 -21.37 64.13
N GLY A 10 -13.52 -20.95 63.71
CA GLY A 10 -13.71 -19.83 62.79
C GLY A 10 -13.60 -18.44 63.45
N SER A 11 -13.49 -17.42 62.61
CA SER A 11 -14.13 -16.12 62.87
C SER A 11 -14.28 -15.32 61.58
N SER A 12 -15.43 -14.66 61.50
CA SER A 12 -15.94 -13.77 60.46
C SER A 12 -15.13 -12.48 60.32
N ASN A 13 -15.07 -11.92 59.10
CA ASN A 13 -15.38 -10.50 58.90
C ASN A 13 -15.70 -10.15 57.44
N LEU A 14 -16.72 -9.28 57.32
CA LEU A 14 -17.39 -8.80 56.12
C LEU A 14 -16.59 -7.67 55.43
N SER A 15 -16.65 -7.61 54.10
CA SER A 15 -16.37 -6.39 53.29
C SER A 15 -17.12 -6.48 51.94
N PRO A 16 -17.50 -5.34 51.33
CA PRO A 16 -18.73 -5.20 50.56
C PRO A 16 -18.64 -5.57 49.07
N ALA A 17 -19.82 -5.79 48.50
CA ALA A 17 -20.09 -6.29 47.15
C ALA A 17 -19.62 -5.36 46.01
N ALA A 18 -19.04 -5.97 44.97
CA ALA A 18 -18.76 -5.37 43.67
C ALA A 18 -19.99 -5.45 42.73
N PRO A 19 -20.18 -4.51 41.78
CA PRO A 19 -21.32 -4.53 40.87
C PRO A 19 -21.16 -5.64 39.79
N PRO A 20 -22.25 -6.20 39.26
CA PRO A 20 -22.17 -7.29 38.29
C PRO A 20 -21.77 -6.79 36.88
N ALA A 21 -20.89 -7.54 36.22
CA ALA A 21 -20.49 -7.33 34.83
C ALA A 21 -21.65 -7.63 33.84
N PRO A 22 -21.72 -6.93 32.69
CA PRO A 22 -22.79 -7.12 31.72
C PRO A 22 -22.64 -8.46 30.98
N LYS A 23 -23.75 -9.21 30.87
CA LYS A 23 -23.83 -10.49 30.16
C LYS A 23 -24.07 -10.24 28.67
N ILE A 24 -23.09 -10.54 27.82
CA ILE A 24 -23.24 -10.55 26.37
C ILE A 24 -23.92 -11.86 25.96
N LEU A 25 -25.14 -11.76 25.42
CA LEU A 25 -25.89 -12.88 24.84
C LEU A 25 -25.41 -13.12 23.40
N LEU A 26 -24.71 -14.23 23.20
CA LEU A 26 -24.26 -14.72 21.90
C LEU A 26 -25.45 -15.35 21.16
N ALA A 27 -26.05 -14.62 20.22
CA ALA A 27 -27.08 -15.16 19.34
C ALA A 27 -26.44 -15.95 18.18
N LYS A 28 -26.85 -17.21 18.05
CA LYS A 28 -26.44 -18.16 17.02
C LYS A 28 -27.11 -17.82 15.68
N PRO A 29 -26.40 -17.74 14.53
CA PRO A 29 -27.07 -17.54 13.25
C PRO A 29 -27.75 -18.84 12.79
N GLY A 30 -29.06 -18.76 12.58
CA GLY A 30 -29.90 -19.82 12.04
C GLY A 30 -29.78 -19.92 10.52
N LEU A 31 -29.67 -21.16 10.06
CA LEU A 31 -29.70 -21.62 8.68
C LEU A 31 -31.11 -21.42 8.07
N VAL A 32 -31.21 -20.74 6.92
CA VAL A 32 -32.38 -20.86 6.03
C VAL A 32 -31.95 -21.05 4.58
N SER A 33 -32.54 -22.05 3.96
CA SER A 33 -32.34 -22.51 2.58
C SER A 33 -33.49 -22.04 1.69
N ALA A 34 -33.19 -21.99 0.39
CA ALA A 34 -34.08 -22.08 -0.77
C ALA A 34 -34.77 -20.81 -1.31
N GLY A 35 -34.30 -20.37 -2.49
CA GLY A 35 -35.09 -20.48 -3.73
C GLY A 35 -35.70 -19.17 -4.30
N PRO A 36 -35.74 -18.99 -5.64
CA PRO A 36 -35.88 -17.67 -6.28
C PRO A 36 -37.27 -17.40 -6.90
N ALA A 37 -37.67 -16.12 -7.04
CA ALA A 37 -38.73 -15.70 -7.98
C ALA A 37 -38.69 -14.21 -8.35
N ALA A 38 -38.34 -13.98 -9.62
CA ALA A 38 -38.90 -13.07 -10.63
C ALA A 38 -39.66 -11.77 -10.26
N ALA A 39 -39.15 -10.69 -10.88
CA ALA A 39 -39.85 -9.69 -11.72
C ALA A 39 -40.93 -8.77 -11.12
N LYS A 40 -40.72 -7.45 -11.28
CA LYS A 40 -41.63 -6.57 -12.03
C LYS A 40 -41.02 -5.18 -12.31
N TYR A 41 -41.06 -4.83 -13.60
CA TYR A 41 -40.83 -3.49 -14.15
C TYR A 41 -41.96 -2.52 -13.76
N GLY A 42 -41.61 -1.23 -13.57
CA GLY A 42 -42.56 -0.11 -13.49
C GLY A 42 -41.91 1.19 -13.97
N ARG A 43 -42.39 1.71 -15.11
CA ARG A 43 -42.07 3.06 -15.66
C ARG A 43 -43.01 4.10 -15.04
N GLY A 44 -42.51 5.31 -14.78
CA GLY A 44 -43.37 6.47 -14.47
C GLY A 44 -42.60 7.78 -14.26
N SER A 45 -42.73 8.69 -15.23
CA SER A 45 -42.24 10.08 -15.37
C SER A 45 -42.66 11.06 -14.27
N GLY A 46 -41.84 12.10 -14.01
CA GLY A 46 -42.35 13.44 -13.61
C GLY A 46 -41.54 14.29 -12.60
N ALA A 47 -40.68 15.17 -13.12
CA ALA A 47 -40.56 16.61 -12.83
C ALA A 47 -40.03 17.21 -11.48
N GLU A 48 -39.11 18.17 -11.66
CA GLU A 48 -38.78 19.40 -10.90
C GLU A 48 -37.76 19.38 -9.72
N ASP A 49 -36.55 19.87 -10.07
CA ASP A 49 -35.69 20.89 -9.43
C ASP A 49 -35.58 20.98 -7.89
N GLU A 50 -34.40 20.66 -7.35
CA GLU A 50 -33.78 21.45 -6.27
C GLU A 50 -32.25 21.36 -6.34
N THR A 51 -31.65 22.54 -6.36
CA THR A 51 -30.23 22.82 -6.49
C THR A 51 -29.50 22.56 -5.17
N VAL A 52 -28.92 21.36 -5.03
CA VAL A 52 -27.96 21.07 -3.96
C VAL A 52 -26.56 21.40 -4.49
N PRO A 53 -25.78 22.30 -3.85
CA PRO A 53 -24.43 22.57 -4.32
C PRO A 53 -23.63 21.27 -4.23
N HIS A 54 -23.10 20.84 -5.37
CA HIS A 54 -22.12 19.77 -5.48
C HIS A 54 -20.87 20.14 -4.67
N ARG A 55 -20.91 19.93 -3.36
CA ARG A 55 -19.69 19.64 -2.62
C ARG A 55 -19.29 18.27 -3.14
N SER A 56 -18.28 18.23 -4.00
CA SER A 56 -17.58 17.02 -4.41
C SER A 56 -17.16 16.30 -3.15
N ARG A 57 -18.01 15.38 -2.70
CA ARG A 57 -17.72 14.51 -1.57
C ARG A 57 -16.66 13.57 -2.12
N LEU A 58 -15.40 13.92 -1.87
CA LEU A 58 -14.28 13.03 -2.18
C LEU A 58 -14.65 11.64 -1.66
N PRO A 59 -14.49 10.58 -2.46
CA PRO A 59 -14.75 9.23 -2.01
C PRO A 59 -14.05 9.01 -0.66
N PRO A 60 -14.63 8.22 0.26
CA PRO A 60 -13.89 7.75 1.43
C PRO A 60 -12.53 7.25 0.94
N ILE A 61 -11.44 7.60 1.63
CA ILE A 61 -10.09 7.21 1.21
C ILE A 61 -9.89 5.73 1.52
N SER A 62 -10.66 4.88 0.84
CA SER A 62 -10.46 3.45 0.72
C SER A 62 -9.28 3.25 -0.22
N ASN A 63 -8.31 2.43 0.18
CA ASN A 63 -7.08 2.09 -0.52
C ASN A 63 -7.11 2.39 -2.03
N LEU A 64 -6.43 3.47 -2.43
CA LEU A 64 -6.32 3.90 -3.82
C LEU A 64 -5.39 3.00 -4.66
N ASN A 65 -4.73 2.05 -3.98
CA ASN A 65 -3.68 1.14 -4.42
C ASN A 65 -3.37 1.19 -5.92
N LEU A 66 -2.26 1.85 -6.25
CA LEU A 66 -1.77 2.01 -7.62
C LEU A 66 -1.28 0.68 -8.19
N LEU A 67 -0.65 -0.15 -7.36
CA LEU A 67 -0.18 -1.49 -7.70
C LEU A 67 -0.79 -2.49 -6.71
N SER A 68 -1.61 -3.43 -7.16
CA SER A 68 -2.32 -4.37 -6.28
C SER A 68 -1.42 -5.46 -5.64
N ASP A 69 -2.00 -6.25 -4.75
CA ASP A 69 -1.46 -7.53 -4.26
C ASP A 69 -1.24 -8.56 -5.37
N SER A 70 -2.09 -8.53 -6.40
CA SER A 70 -1.95 -9.35 -7.61
C SER A 70 -0.88 -8.84 -8.59
N TRP A 71 -0.20 -7.73 -8.27
CA TRP A 71 0.81 -7.07 -9.12
C TRP A 71 0.25 -6.44 -10.39
N ASP A 72 -1.00 -5.98 -10.32
CA ASP A 72 -1.69 -5.28 -11.40
C ASP A 72 -1.78 -3.78 -11.11
N PHE A 73 -1.63 -2.95 -12.16
CA PHE A 73 -1.82 -1.51 -12.02
C PHE A 73 -3.30 -1.11 -12.05
N HIS A 74 -3.70 -0.21 -11.16
CA HIS A 74 -5.06 0.33 -11.07
C HIS A 74 -5.07 1.86 -11.15
N ILE A 75 -4.47 2.40 -12.21
CA ILE A 75 -4.29 3.85 -12.43
C ILE A 75 -5.63 4.60 -12.38
N ASP A 76 -6.70 4.01 -12.92
CA ASP A 76 -8.04 4.60 -12.97
C ASP A 76 -8.61 4.97 -11.60
N ARG A 77 -8.16 4.29 -10.52
CA ARG A 77 -8.59 4.61 -9.15
C ARG A 77 -7.93 5.88 -8.62
N PHE A 78 -6.75 6.21 -9.12
CA PHE A 78 -5.96 7.34 -8.68
C PHE A 78 -6.17 8.59 -9.55
N LEU A 79 -6.48 8.43 -10.85
CA LEU A 79 -6.72 9.54 -11.79
C LEU A 79 -7.66 10.64 -11.28
N PRO A 80 -8.79 10.35 -10.58
CA PRO A 80 -9.69 11.40 -10.09
C PRO A 80 -9.08 12.34 -9.04
N PHE A 81 -7.94 11.97 -8.44
CA PHE A 81 -7.22 12.78 -7.46
C PHE A 81 -6.12 13.63 -8.09
N LEU A 82 -5.86 13.46 -9.39
CA LEU A 82 -4.89 14.23 -10.15
C LEU A 82 -5.56 15.46 -10.80
N THR A 83 -4.73 16.46 -11.07
CA THR A 83 -5.15 17.69 -11.74
C THR A 83 -4.28 17.94 -12.97
N GLU A 84 -4.68 18.85 -13.85
CA GLU A 84 -3.87 19.26 -15.01
C GLU A 84 -2.66 20.12 -14.62
N ASN A 85 -2.51 20.46 -13.34
CA ASN A 85 -1.38 21.25 -12.87
C ASN A 85 -0.08 20.42 -12.87
N THR A 86 0.92 20.89 -13.60
CA THR A 86 2.23 20.25 -13.74
C THR A 86 3.23 20.63 -12.65
N ASP A 87 2.89 21.59 -11.79
CA ASP A 87 3.70 22.00 -10.64
C ASP A 87 3.40 21.11 -9.44
N PHE A 88 3.99 19.92 -9.45
CA PHE A 88 3.90 18.90 -8.40
C PHE A 88 5.27 18.26 -8.14
N THR A 89 5.40 17.57 -7.02
CA THR A 89 6.59 16.77 -6.70
C THR A 89 6.16 15.37 -6.31
N VAL A 90 6.86 14.36 -6.82
CA VAL A 90 6.61 12.94 -6.54
C VAL A 90 7.68 12.44 -5.59
N VAL A 91 7.27 11.95 -4.41
CA VAL A 91 8.16 11.37 -3.41
C VAL A 91 7.76 9.91 -3.22
N GLY A 92 8.65 9.00 -3.59
CA GLY A 92 8.51 7.58 -3.32
C GLY A 92 9.33 7.17 -2.10
N VAL A 93 8.90 6.12 -1.40
CA VAL A 93 9.67 5.53 -0.30
C VAL A 93 9.86 4.04 -0.51
N ILE A 94 11.06 3.53 -0.26
CA ILE A 94 11.40 2.10 -0.32
C ILE A 94 12.23 1.72 0.90
N GLY A 95 12.06 0.49 1.40
CA GLY A 95 12.82 -0.01 2.53
C GLY A 95 12.22 -1.22 3.24
N PRO A 96 12.97 -1.84 4.17
CA PRO A 96 12.55 -3.05 4.88
C PRO A 96 11.28 -2.88 5.74
N PRO A 97 10.73 -3.96 6.33
CA PRO A 97 9.65 -3.84 7.32
C PRO A 97 10.12 -3.06 8.55
N GLY A 98 9.22 -2.36 9.23
CA GLY A 98 9.52 -1.74 10.52
C GLY A 98 10.33 -0.43 10.49
N VAL A 99 10.99 -0.09 9.38
CA VAL A 99 11.85 1.11 9.26
C VAL A 99 11.09 2.46 9.24
N GLY A 100 9.78 2.47 9.48
CA GLY A 100 9.01 3.71 9.61
C GLY A 100 8.64 4.42 8.30
N LYS A 101 8.62 3.74 7.15
CA LYS A 101 8.25 4.30 5.84
C LYS A 101 6.93 5.10 5.87
N SER A 102 5.83 4.43 6.21
CA SER A 102 4.50 5.03 6.26
C SER A 102 4.41 6.15 7.31
N THR A 103 5.21 6.08 8.39
CA THR A 103 5.32 7.15 9.38
C THR A 103 5.94 8.40 8.75
N ILE A 104 7.07 8.27 8.06
CA ILE A 104 7.71 9.39 7.34
C ILE A 104 6.75 9.97 6.30
N MET A 105 6.05 9.12 5.56
CA MET A 105 5.10 9.57 4.53
C MET A 105 3.89 10.31 5.13
N ASN A 106 3.41 9.92 6.31
CA ASN A 106 2.36 10.66 7.01
C ASN A 106 2.83 12.05 7.49
N GLU A 107 4.06 12.16 7.99
CA GLU A 107 4.64 13.45 8.36
C GLU A 107 4.78 14.35 7.13
N LEU A 108 5.28 13.82 6.01
CA LEU A 108 5.38 14.56 4.74
C LEU A 108 4.00 14.95 4.17
N TYR A 109 2.96 14.16 4.44
CA TYR A 109 1.59 14.49 4.09
C TYR A 109 1.03 15.65 4.92
N GLY A 110 1.67 16.01 6.05
CA GLY A 110 1.15 16.97 7.02
C GLY A 110 0.11 16.37 7.98
N PHE A 111 0.16 15.07 8.23
CA PHE A 111 -0.71 14.43 9.21
C PHE A 111 -0.34 14.86 10.64
N ASP A 112 -1.30 15.47 11.34
CA ASP A 112 -1.17 15.81 12.76
C ASP A 112 -1.96 14.81 13.62
N GLY A 113 -1.22 13.88 14.24
CA GLY A 113 -1.79 12.86 15.13
C GLY A 113 -2.36 13.41 16.45
N SER A 114 -2.24 14.72 16.73
CA SER A 114 -2.83 15.34 17.93
C SER A 114 -4.35 15.52 17.82
N SER A 115 -4.89 15.51 16.60
CA SER A 115 -6.32 15.69 16.33
C SER A 115 -7.10 14.40 16.59
N PRO A 116 -8.07 14.38 17.54
CA PRO A 116 -8.83 13.18 17.84
C PRO A 116 -9.70 12.75 16.65
N GLY A 117 -9.65 11.46 16.31
CA GLY A 117 -10.63 10.80 15.43
C GLY A 117 -10.32 10.76 13.94
N MET A 118 -9.14 11.24 13.50
CA MET A 118 -8.68 11.07 12.13
C MET A 118 -7.55 10.02 12.07
N PRO A 119 -7.75 8.89 11.36
CA PRO A 119 -6.66 7.95 11.15
C PRO A 119 -5.59 8.56 10.22
N PRO A 120 -4.33 8.11 10.33
CA PRO A 120 -3.29 8.55 9.41
C PRO A 120 -3.64 8.17 7.96
N PRO A 121 -3.28 9.02 6.98
CA PRO A 121 -3.46 8.73 5.57
C PRO A 121 -2.86 7.37 5.17
N PHE A 122 -1.61 7.11 5.51
CA PHE A 122 -0.96 5.82 5.32
C PHE A 122 -1.08 4.99 6.59
N ALA A 123 -1.53 3.74 6.46
CA ALA A 123 -1.65 2.85 7.60
C ALA A 123 -0.26 2.54 8.20
N ILE A 124 -0.08 2.87 9.48
CA ILE A 124 1.12 2.51 10.24
C ILE A 124 0.94 1.17 10.94
N GLN A 125 2.05 0.54 11.31
CA GLN A 125 2.03 -0.74 12.01
C GLN A 125 1.34 -0.62 13.37
N SER A 126 0.25 -1.37 13.56
CA SER A 126 -0.42 -1.53 14.85
C SER A 126 0.31 -2.54 15.74
N GLU A 127 -0.01 -2.53 17.03
CA GLU A 127 0.52 -3.53 17.96
C GLU A 127 0.11 -4.96 17.58
N ASP A 128 -1.12 -5.14 17.08
CA ASP A 128 -1.61 -6.43 16.59
C ASP A 128 -0.86 -6.92 15.36
N ASN A 129 -0.60 -6.03 14.40
CA ASN A 129 0.19 -6.36 13.20
C ASN A 129 1.61 -6.74 13.58
N ARG A 130 2.19 -6.04 14.56
CA ARG A 130 3.52 -6.37 15.09
C ARG A 130 3.53 -7.72 15.80
N ALA A 131 2.53 -8.00 16.65
CA ALA A 131 2.41 -9.26 17.37
C ALA A 131 2.19 -10.46 16.45
N THR A 132 1.52 -10.25 15.31
CA THR A 132 1.25 -11.29 14.29
C THR A 132 2.25 -11.31 13.14
N ALA A 133 3.32 -10.51 13.21
CA ALA A 133 4.35 -10.38 12.18
C ALA A 133 3.77 -10.14 10.77
N ARG A 134 2.79 -9.25 10.65
CA ARG A 134 2.16 -8.87 9.37
C ARG A 134 2.70 -7.55 8.84
N HIS A 135 2.81 -7.46 7.51
CA HIS A 135 3.01 -6.19 6.82
C HIS A 135 1.71 -5.38 6.80
N CYS A 136 1.83 -4.07 6.56
CA CYS A 136 0.71 -3.14 6.57
C CYS A 136 0.41 -2.63 5.15
N THR A 137 1.43 -2.07 4.49
CA THR A 137 1.34 -1.59 3.10
C THR A 137 1.46 -2.77 2.13
N ILE A 138 0.55 -2.83 1.17
CA ILE A 138 0.47 -3.84 0.10
C ILE A 138 0.62 -3.12 -1.24
N GLY A 139 1.56 -3.55 -2.08
CA GLY A 139 1.84 -2.91 -3.36
C GLY A 139 2.33 -1.47 -3.25
N ILE A 140 1.67 -0.53 -3.94
CA ILE A 140 2.03 0.90 -3.93
C ILE A 140 0.78 1.72 -3.64
N GLU A 141 0.75 2.40 -2.50
CA GLU A 141 -0.34 3.27 -2.10
C GLU A 141 0.00 4.74 -2.42
N PRO A 142 -0.77 5.40 -3.30
CA PRO A 142 -0.56 6.81 -3.60
C PRO A 142 -1.44 7.72 -2.73
N ARG A 143 -0.92 8.89 -2.35
CA ARG A 143 -1.68 9.99 -1.75
C ARG A 143 -1.25 11.33 -2.35
N VAL A 144 -2.18 12.28 -2.44
CA VAL A 144 -1.90 13.66 -2.83
C VAL A 144 -2.12 14.56 -1.62
N SER A 145 -1.09 15.30 -1.21
CA SER A 145 -1.13 16.28 -0.11
C SER A 145 -1.72 17.62 -0.56
N ALA A 146 -1.99 18.51 0.40
CA ALA A 146 -2.44 19.87 0.10
C ALA A 146 -1.34 20.72 -0.58
N GLU A 147 -0.08 20.37 -0.32
CA GLU A 147 1.14 21.00 -0.82
C GLU A 147 1.56 20.43 -2.19
N ARG A 148 0.67 19.70 -2.89
CA ARG A 148 0.89 19.10 -4.22
C ARG A 148 2.04 18.09 -4.26
N LEU A 149 2.35 17.46 -3.12
CA LEU A 149 3.19 16.27 -3.10
C LEU A 149 2.33 15.06 -3.47
N ILE A 150 2.77 14.32 -4.49
CA ILE A 150 2.32 12.96 -4.78
C ILE A 150 3.24 12.01 -4.01
N LEU A 151 2.69 11.39 -2.98
CA LEU A 151 3.40 10.51 -2.06
C LEU A 151 3.10 9.05 -2.43
N LEU A 152 4.14 8.24 -2.67
CA LEU A 152 4.02 6.82 -2.99
C LEU A 152 4.62 5.96 -1.86
N ASP A 153 3.76 5.44 -0.98
CA ASP A 153 4.18 4.47 0.05
C ASP A 153 4.16 3.06 -0.54
N THR A 154 5.20 2.28 -0.29
CA THR A 154 5.31 0.93 -0.87
C THR A 154 5.32 -0.16 0.18
N GLN A 155 4.88 -1.35 -0.23
CA GLN A 155 5.11 -2.57 0.51
C GLN A 155 6.59 -2.70 0.90
N PRO A 156 6.88 -3.31 2.06
CA PRO A 156 8.27 -3.52 2.48
C PRO A 156 9.00 -4.49 1.56
N VAL A 157 10.25 -4.16 1.22
CA VAL A 157 11.20 -5.10 0.62
C VAL A 157 11.82 -5.99 1.70
N PHE A 158 12.33 -7.17 1.35
CA PHE A 158 12.94 -8.12 2.31
C PHE A 158 12.03 -8.55 3.48
N SER A 159 10.71 -8.50 3.27
CA SER A 159 9.67 -8.82 4.25
C SER A 159 9.31 -10.31 4.24
N PRO A 160 9.58 -11.05 5.32
CA PRO A 160 9.16 -12.45 5.43
C PRO A 160 7.64 -12.60 5.35
N SER A 161 6.90 -11.61 5.87
CA SER A 161 5.43 -11.64 5.86
C SER A 161 4.83 -11.48 4.47
N VAL A 162 5.47 -10.72 3.57
CA VAL A 162 5.04 -10.60 2.18
C VAL A 162 5.37 -11.89 1.44
N LEU A 163 6.58 -12.43 1.64
CA LEU A 163 6.98 -13.71 1.06
C LEU A 163 6.06 -14.86 1.50
N ALA A 164 5.70 -14.93 2.79
CA ALA A 164 4.82 -15.96 3.32
C ALA A 164 3.40 -15.89 2.73
N GLU A 165 2.90 -14.69 2.44
CA GLU A 165 1.58 -14.50 1.83
C GLU A 165 1.56 -14.87 0.34
N MET A 166 2.66 -14.60 -0.38
CA MET A 166 2.76 -14.94 -1.81
C MET A 166 3.18 -16.39 -2.07
N MET A 167 3.63 -17.14 -1.07
CA MET A 167 4.12 -18.50 -1.27
C MET A 167 2.96 -19.51 -1.26
N ARG A 168 2.76 -20.21 -2.38
CA ARG A 168 1.87 -21.36 -2.46
C ARG A 168 2.43 -22.55 -1.66
N PRO A 169 1.59 -23.55 -1.31
CA PRO A 169 2.05 -24.75 -0.60
C PRO A 169 3.16 -25.55 -1.31
N ASP A 170 3.28 -25.40 -2.64
CA ASP A 170 4.32 -26.02 -3.46
C ASP A 170 5.61 -25.17 -3.57
N GLY A 171 5.68 -24.02 -2.89
CA GLY A 171 6.79 -23.08 -2.94
C GLY A 171 6.76 -22.11 -4.12
N SER A 172 5.77 -22.22 -5.02
CA SER A 172 5.62 -21.30 -6.15
C SER A 172 5.00 -19.96 -5.74
N SER A 173 5.28 -18.91 -6.52
CA SER A 173 4.70 -17.58 -6.32
C SER A 173 3.23 -17.53 -6.73
N THR A 174 2.35 -17.00 -5.89
CA THR A 174 0.96 -16.68 -6.23
C THR A 174 0.85 -15.63 -7.34
N VAL A 175 1.85 -14.77 -7.44
CA VAL A 175 1.93 -13.62 -8.35
C VAL A 175 2.77 -13.96 -9.59
N PRO A 176 2.26 -13.74 -10.81
CA PRO A 176 3.04 -13.92 -12.04
C PRO A 176 3.91 -12.67 -12.32
N VAL A 177 5.16 -12.68 -11.82
CA VAL A 177 6.07 -11.52 -11.92
C VAL A 177 6.66 -11.33 -13.32
N ILE A 178 6.82 -12.43 -14.07
CA ILE A 178 7.25 -12.46 -15.47
C ILE A 178 6.15 -13.15 -16.28
N SER A 179 5.73 -12.53 -17.37
CA SER A 179 4.58 -12.93 -18.19
C SER A 179 4.53 -14.44 -18.49
N GLY A 180 3.65 -15.16 -17.78
CA GLY A 180 3.28 -16.54 -18.07
C GLY A 180 4.16 -17.64 -17.45
N GLU A 181 5.22 -17.30 -16.73
CA GLU A 181 6.12 -18.30 -16.14
C GLU A 181 5.89 -18.46 -14.64
N SER A 182 5.64 -19.70 -14.21
CA SER A 182 5.64 -20.05 -12.78
C SER A 182 7.08 -20.11 -12.27
N MET A 183 7.36 -19.45 -11.15
CA MET A 183 8.67 -19.46 -10.49
C MET A 183 8.52 -19.61 -8.98
N SER A 184 9.63 -19.83 -8.28
CA SER A 184 9.65 -19.89 -6.82
C SER A 184 9.22 -18.54 -6.23
N ALA A 185 8.52 -18.60 -5.08
CA ALA A 185 8.10 -17.41 -4.37
C ALA A 185 9.29 -16.51 -3.98
N GLU A 186 10.43 -17.12 -3.61
CA GLU A 186 11.65 -16.39 -3.26
C GLU A 186 12.19 -15.56 -4.44
N LEU A 187 12.33 -16.18 -5.62
CA LEU A 187 12.82 -15.47 -6.82
C LEU A 187 11.83 -14.40 -7.27
N ALA A 188 10.53 -14.72 -7.29
CA ALA A 188 9.49 -13.75 -7.59
C ALA A 188 9.58 -12.53 -6.67
N TYR A 189 9.76 -12.75 -5.37
CA TYR A 189 9.84 -11.70 -4.38
C TYR A 189 11.08 -10.80 -4.56
N GLU A 190 12.23 -11.38 -4.88
CA GLU A 190 13.45 -10.62 -5.20
C GLU A 190 13.26 -9.76 -6.45
N LEU A 191 12.66 -10.32 -7.50
CA LEU A 191 12.35 -9.59 -8.73
C LEU A 191 11.35 -8.46 -8.49
N MET A 192 10.32 -8.68 -7.69
CA MET A 192 9.34 -7.66 -7.31
C MET A 192 9.99 -6.46 -6.62
N ALA A 193 10.94 -6.70 -5.71
CA ALA A 193 11.67 -5.63 -5.03
C ALA A 193 12.49 -4.78 -6.03
N ILE A 194 13.14 -5.42 -7.00
CA ILE A 194 13.87 -4.74 -8.06
C ILE A 194 12.93 -3.94 -8.96
N GLN A 195 11.81 -4.54 -9.39
CA GLN A 195 10.81 -3.89 -10.25
C GLN A 195 10.22 -2.64 -9.58
N VAL A 196 9.90 -2.69 -8.28
CA VAL A 196 9.44 -1.53 -7.52
C VAL A 196 10.53 -0.47 -7.42
N GLY A 197 11.77 -0.86 -7.09
CA GLY A 197 12.89 0.08 -7.01
C GLY A 197 13.14 0.82 -8.32
N VAL A 198 13.17 0.10 -9.44
CA VAL A 198 13.33 0.67 -10.79
C VAL A 198 12.15 1.55 -11.17
N LEU A 199 10.92 1.13 -10.87
CA LEU A 199 9.73 1.93 -11.12
C LEU A 199 9.81 3.26 -10.36
N LEU A 200 10.06 3.23 -9.04
CA LEU A 200 10.15 4.44 -8.23
C LEU A 200 11.29 5.35 -8.71
N ALA A 201 12.46 4.79 -9.03
CA ALA A 201 13.58 5.55 -9.58
C ALA A 201 13.25 6.21 -10.94
N SER A 202 12.29 5.65 -11.69
CA SER A 202 11.86 6.17 -12.98
C SER A 202 10.76 7.23 -12.90
N ILE A 203 9.90 7.19 -11.87
CA ILE A 203 8.69 8.04 -11.81
C ILE A 203 8.71 9.07 -10.66
N CYS A 204 9.62 8.93 -9.69
CA CYS A 204 9.72 9.85 -8.56
C CYS A 204 10.69 10.98 -8.86
N HIS A 205 10.46 12.15 -8.25
CA HIS A 205 11.46 13.21 -8.18
C HIS A 205 12.49 12.92 -7.07
N ILE A 206 11.99 12.45 -5.94
CA ILE A 206 12.79 12.07 -4.77
C ILE A 206 12.44 10.63 -4.40
N LEU A 207 13.46 9.79 -4.21
CA LEU A 207 13.31 8.43 -3.70
C LEU A 207 13.93 8.33 -2.30
N LEU A 208 13.09 8.20 -1.29
CA LEU A 208 13.52 7.94 0.08
C LEU A 208 13.89 6.47 0.22
N VAL A 209 15.17 6.20 0.47
CA VAL A 209 15.70 4.86 0.74
C VAL A 209 15.88 4.73 2.23
N VAL A 210 14.96 4.03 2.90
CA VAL A 210 14.91 3.94 4.35
C VAL A 210 15.47 2.59 4.81
N SER A 211 16.44 2.61 5.72
CA SER A 211 17.10 1.41 6.23
C SER A 211 17.25 1.42 7.76
N GLU A 212 17.50 0.25 8.34
CA GLU A 212 17.94 0.11 9.74
C GLU A 212 19.46 0.32 9.80
N GLY A 213 19.88 1.55 10.05
CA GLY A 213 21.30 1.92 10.10
C GLY A 213 22.03 1.90 8.74
N ILE A 214 23.32 2.20 8.80
CA ILE A 214 24.20 2.36 7.61
C ILE A 214 24.72 1.04 7.05
N TRP A 215 24.66 -0.04 7.83
CA TRP A 215 25.24 -1.35 7.52
C TRP A 215 24.24 -2.32 6.86
N ASP A 216 23.11 -1.80 6.37
CA ASP A 216 22.12 -2.60 5.65
C ASP A 216 22.61 -2.90 4.23
N ASP A 217 23.53 -3.87 4.12
CA ASP A 217 24.14 -4.28 2.86
C ASP A 217 23.06 -4.67 1.83
N LYS A 218 21.94 -5.26 2.25
CA LYS A 218 20.90 -5.70 1.32
C LYS A 218 20.23 -4.51 0.63
N MET A 219 19.94 -3.44 1.36
CA MET A 219 19.42 -2.21 0.76
C MET A 219 20.42 -1.56 -0.20
N TRP A 220 21.71 -1.53 0.16
CA TRP A 220 22.76 -1.03 -0.74
C TRP A 220 22.85 -1.85 -2.03
N HIS A 221 22.86 -3.18 -1.95
CA HIS A 221 22.89 -4.05 -3.13
C HIS A 221 21.65 -3.88 -4.00
N LEU A 222 20.46 -3.73 -3.39
CA LEU A 222 19.23 -3.44 -4.13
C LEU A 222 19.35 -2.12 -4.87
N MET A 223 19.79 -1.05 -4.21
CA MET A 223 19.91 0.26 -4.86
C MET A 223 20.97 0.30 -5.96
N LEU A 224 22.09 -0.41 -5.81
CA LEU A 224 23.08 -0.60 -6.89
C LEU A 224 22.49 -1.38 -8.07
N THR A 225 21.65 -2.38 -7.80
CA THR A 225 20.95 -3.13 -8.86
C THR A 225 19.94 -2.25 -9.58
N VAL A 226 19.19 -1.43 -8.84
CA VAL A 226 18.23 -0.46 -9.39
C VAL A 226 18.94 0.56 -10.27
N ASP A 227 20.03 1.15 -9.78
CA ASP A 227 20.86 2.10 -10.53
C ASP A 227 21.33 1.47 -11.84
N LEU A 228 21.95 0.29 -11.79
CA LEU A 228 22.44 -0.40 -12.99
C LEU A 228 21.33 -0.69 -14.01
N LEU A 229 20.14 -1.11 -13.56
CA LEU A 229 19.02 -1.43 -14.45
C LEU A 229 18.32 -0.19 -15.00
N LYS A 230 18.33 0.92 -14.25
CA LYS A 230 17.67 2.16 -14.67
C LYS A 230 18.31 2.76 -15.92
N HIS A 231 19.63 2.59 -16.09
CA HIS A 231 20.41 2.98 -17.27
C HIS A 231 19.92 2.39 -18.60
N GLY A 232 19.12 1.32 -18.57
CA GLY A 232 18.50 0.73 -19.76
C GLY A 232 17.11 1.29 -20.11
N ILE A 233 16.57 2.21 -19.31
CA ILE A 233 15.15 2.61 -19.36
C ILE A 233 15.04 4.11 -19.63
N SER A 234 14.50 4.47 -20.80
CA SER A 234 14.21 5.85 -21.18
C SER A 234 13.24 6.53 -20.21
N ASP A 235 13.29 7.86 -20.13
CA ASP A 235 12.34 8.64 -19.34
C ASP A 235 10.90 8.34 -19.80
N PRO A 236 10.01 7.86 -18.91
CA PRO A 236 8.61 7.59 -19.26
C PRO A 236 7.88 8.83 -19.79
N SER A 237 8.29 10.04 -19.44
CA SER A 237 7.71 11.28 -19.96
C SER A 237 7.94 11.44 -21.47
N SER A 238 9.06 10.93 -22.00
CA SER A 238 9.39 10.98 -23.43
C SER A 238 8.41 10.19 -24.31
N LEU A 239 7.87 9.08 -23.77
CA LEU A 239 6.92 8.21 -24.46
C LEU A 239 5.54 8.86 -24.65
N THR A 240 5.19 9.82 -23.80
CA THR A 240 3.88 10.50 -23.86
C THR A 240 3.75 11.50 -25.02
N SER A 241 4.84 11.82 -25.73
CA SER A 241 4.79 12.57 -27.00
C SER A 241 4.13 11.79 -28.15
N HIS A 242 3.86 10.49 -27.95
CA HIS A 242 3.23 9.60 -28.92
C HIS A 242 1.99 8.89 -28.36
N PHE A 243 1.06 9.60 -27.69
CA PHE A 243 -0.32 9.10 -27.68
C PHE A 243 -0.90 9.29 -29.09
N PRO A 244 -1.24 8.22 -29.85
CA PRO A 244 -1.78 8.39 -31.18
C PRO A 244 -3.21 8.93 -31.06
N SER A 245 -3.36 10.25 -31.19
CA SER A 245 -4.56 10.79 -31.81
C SER A 245 -4.62 10.18 -33.20
N SER A 246 -5.62 9.33 -33.44
CA SER A 246 -5.85 8.67 -34.72
C SER A 246 -5.86 9.71 -35.85
N ASN A 247 -4.76 9.80 -36.60
CA ASN A 247 -4.78 10.29 -37.96
C ASN A 247 -3.65 9.67 -38.77
N MET A 248 -4.05 8.95 -39.81
CA MET A 248 -3.22 8.28 -40.79
C MET A 248 -2.24 9.26 -41.46
N GLY A 249 -0.98 8.82 -41.62
CA GLY A 249 -0.12 9.25 -42.71
C GLY A 249 1.09 10.10 -42.30
N SER A 250 2.26 9.48 -42.24
CA SER A 250 3.26 9.52 -43.32
C SER A 250 4.57 8.92 -42.82
N GLU A 251 4.97 7.82 -43.45
CA GLU A 251 6.30 7.24 -43.30
C GLU A 251 7.33 8.24 -43.82
N LYS A 252 8.30 8.62 -42.98
CA LYS A 252 9.62 9.02 -43.46
C LYS A 252 10.69 8.83 -42.39
N GLU A 253 11.74 8.16 -42.85
CA GLU A 253 13.02 7.88 -42.23
C GLU A 253 13.53 9.00 -41.32
N ASN A 254 13.93 8.64 -40.10
CA ASN A 254 15.00 9.34 -39.40
C ASN A 254 15.82 8.32 -38.61
N LYS A 255 16.68 7.61 -39.35
CA LYS A 255 17.80 6.85 -38.80
C LYS A 255 18.91 7.85 -38.48
N ASP A 256 19.50 7.71 -37.29
CA ASP A 256 20.65 8.49 -36.77
C ASP A 256 20.34 9.82 -36.06
N LYS A 257 19.41 9.79 -35.10
CA LYS A 257 19.62 10.50 -33.83
C LYS A 257 19.85 9.46 -32.75
N ILE A 258 21.12 9.22 -32.39
CA ILE A 258 21.45 8.67 -31.08
C ILE A 258 20.82 9.67 -30.11
N PHE A 259 19.70 9.27 -29.53
CA PHE A 259 18.96 10.08 -28.58
C PHE A 259 19.91 10.35 -27.42
N ASP A 260 20.40 11.60 -27.30
CA ASP A 260 20.55 12.25 -25.99
C ASP A 260 19.14 12.37 -25.37
N SER A 261 18.46 11.24 -25.19
CA SER A 261 17.32 11.18 -24.29
C SER A 261 17.96 11.33 -22.93
N GLU A 262 17.84 12.52 -22.33
CA GLU A 262 18.23 12.72 -20.94
C GLU A 262 17.66 11.55 -20.13
N GLU A 263 18.57 10.77 -19.57
CA GLU A 263 18.18 9.64 -18.78
C GLU A 263 17.70 10.18 -17.43
N TYR A 264 16.40 10.13 -17.21
CA TYR A 264 15.83 10.59 -15.96
C TYR A 264 16.04 9.55 -14.85
N MET A 265 16.53 9.96 -13.69
CA MET A 265 16.53 9.14 -12.48
C MET A 265 16.20 10.00 -11.25
N ALA A 266 15.33 9.48 -10.38
CA ALA A 266 14.98 10.11 -9.12
C ALA A 266 16.23 10.38 -8.27
N THR A 267 16.23 11.49 -7.53
CA THR A 267 17.30 11.76 -6.55
C THR A 267 17.13 10.86 -5.33
N PRO A 268 18.06 9.92 -5.04
CA PRO A 268 17.96 9.07 -3.87
C PRO A 268 18.36 9.85 -2.60
N VAL A 269 17.57 9.69 -1.54
CA VAL A 269 17.86 10.23 -0.20
C VAL A 269 17.87 9.06 0.78
N PHE A 270 19.05 8.76 1.34
CA PHE A 270 19.22 7.69 2.30
C PHE A 270 18.84 8.15 3.70
N VAL A 271 17.87 7.47 4.31
CA VAL A 271 17.35 7.76 5.65
C VAL A 271 17.66 6.56 6.54
N HIS A 272 18.54 6.76 7.52
CA HIS A 272 18.93 5.71 8.46
C HIS A 272 18.14 5.86 9.76
N THR A 273 17.29 4.87 10.02
CA THR A 273 16.55 4.75 11.27
C THR A 273 17.39 4.04 12.35
N LYS A 274 17.04 4.28 13.61
CA LYS A 274 17.78 3.82 14.80
C LYS A 274 17.45 2.38 15.18
#